data_AF-A0A1Y2FJK8-F1
#
_entry.id   AF-A0A1Y2FJK8-F1
#
_cell.length_a   1.000
_cell.length_b   1.000
_cell.length_c   1.000
_cell.angle_alpha   90.00
_cell.angle_beta   90.00
_cell.angle_gamma   90.00
#
_symmetry.space_group_name_H-M   'P 1'
#
loop_
_entity.id
_entity.type
_entity.pdbx_description
1 polymer ?
#
loop_
_entity_poly.entity_id
_entity_poly.type
_entity_poly.pdbx_seq_one_letter_code
_entity_poly.pdbx_strand_id
1 'polypeptide(L)'
;MLARTRLTRRLQNARRTVWTCSTLISNSPAALVERLASSPLPSSPPAVTVYSISKNIPAALISTIQSTLPPSPSLGAITELLPASATSHLAPSLDLKPSEEAYSIAVASYTPTGTSRIIPFQSSLTGRPNISLGREIKQSAGEDEVDAGFEAFLSGKKWGFGDNSNLKEGKRATIEELEGVKPTDVKQLVFFTADRIQPFLGALSSYPSTAKIGLVGSSTPFHSSSAAPFSLYHDGHSASAGAVGVAVLDSAPSKPVTIDYAGLESFGDVMQVTNSKGNIVLTLSEQNAARLLLNAVQALPKPGDGSAGHRMEEKEKEFYAAVFDSKPELPLDLTTARHVSQIMAGDPSRGAMSVDTEEEVKEGYYLAFLHRPIPSTTPSPPPGILQPTPAHSLTFLSVPSSHSPPQSLDETPRKGNVVVLDSFVAASENGVIVSKVGGAGSWVCKIEGVGEQLE
;
A
#
# COMPACT_ATOMS: atom_id res chain seq x y z
N MET A 1 43.71 17.11 27.99
CA MET A 1 43.96 15.92 27.16
C MET A 1 43.17 14.70 27.67
N LEU A 2 41.86 14.84 27.93
CA LEU A 2 41.00 13.79 28.53
C LEU A 2 39.52 14.02 28.16
N ALA A 3 39.22 14.27 26.89
CA ALA A 3 37.85 14.52 26.40
C ALA A 3 37.57 13.94 25.00
N ARG A 4 38.17 12.79 24.67
CA ARG A 4 37.95 12.11 23.36
C ARG A 4 37.43 10.67 23.48
N THR A 5 37.15 10.18 24.68
CA THR A 5 36.91 8.73 24.89
C THR A 5 35.48 8.37 25.28
N ARG A 6 34.49 9.24 25.05
CA ARG A 6 33.08 8.98 25.40
C ARG A 6 32.10 8.86 24.22
N LEU A 7 32.55 9.07 22.97
CA LEU A 7 31.68 8.98 21.78
C LEU A 7 31.70 7.60 21.08
N THR A 8 32.58 6.68 21.47
CA THR A 8 32.74 5.38 20.79
C THR A 8 32.10 4.19 21.52
N ARG A 9 31.30 4.41 22.57
CA ARG A 9 30.73 3.32 23.39
C ARG A 9 29.19 3.27 23.45
N ARG A 10 28.52 3.84 22.44
CA ARG A 10 27.06 3.67 22.20
C ARG A 10 26.72 2.73 21.02
N LEU A 11 27.70 2.05 20.44
CA LEU A 11 27.56 1.20 19.25
C LEU A 11 27.49 -0.32 19.52
N GLN A 12 27.20 -0.76 20.74
CA GLN A 12 27.30 -2.19 21.08
C GLN A 12 26.02 -2.91 21.48
N ASN A 13 24.84 -2.32 21.28
CA ASN A 13 23.57 -3.06 21.41
C ASN A 13 22.49 -2.64 20.38
N ALA A 14 22.89 -2.06 19.24
CA ALA A 14 21.99 -1.95 18.11
C ALA A 14 21.80 -3.35 17.53
N ARG A 15 20.63 -3.95 17.74
CA ARG A 15 20.20 -5.13 16.97
C ARG A 15 20.41 -4.78 15.50
N ARG A 16 21.29 -5.50 14.80
CA ARG A 16 21.54 -5.27 13.37
C ARG A 16 20.24 -5.55 12.62
N THR A 17 19.54 -4.51 12.21
CA THR A 17 18.51 -4.64 11.17
C THR A 17 19.22 -5.10 9.90
N VAL A 18 18.64 -6.06 9.20
CA VAL A 18 19.22 -6.65 7.98
C VAL A 18 19.04 -5.71 6.79
N TRP A 19 18.07 -4.82 6.91
CA TRP A 19 17.80 -3.70 6.02
C TRP A 19 18.61 -2.47 6.43
N THR A 20 19.16 -1.80 5.43
CA THR A 20 19.71 -0.46 5.52
C THR A 20 18.86 0.43 4.63
N CYS A 21 18.15 1.39 5.22
CA CYS A 21 17.16 2.20 4.53
C CYS A 21 17.57 3.67 4.48
N SER A 22 17.21 4.35 3.39
CA SER A 22 17.38 5.78 3.21
C SER A 22 16.24 6.35 2.38
N THR A 23 15.62 7.43 2.83
CA THR A 23 14.70 8.23 2.00
C THR A 23 15.27 9.63 1.83
N LEU A 24 15.48 10.02 0.59
CA LEU A 24 15.95 11.34 0.18
C LEU A 24 14.75 12.19 -0.20
N ILE A 25 14.59 13.37 0.42
CA ILE A 25 13.49 14.31 0.14
C ILE A 25 14.09 15.67 -0.21
N SER A 26 13.59 16.31 -1.28
CA SER A 26 14.12 17.59 -1.79
C SER A 26 13.07 18.34 -2.59
N ASN A 27 13.25 19.65 -2.74
CA ASN A 27 12.53 20.48 -3.72
C ASN A 27 13.20 20.48 -5.11
N SER A 28 14.26 19.70 -5.30
CA SER A 28 15.01 19.56 -6.54
C SER A 28 15.32 18.08 -6.82
N PRO A 29 14.84 17.51 -7.95
CA PRO A 29 15.12 16.12 -8.29
C PRO A 29 16.59 15.92 -8.71
N ALA A 30 17.21 16.93 -9.33
CA ALA A 30 18.63 16.89 -9.67
C ALA A 30 19.52 16.77 -8.41
N ALA A 31 19.18 17.51 -7.34
CA ALA A 31 19.89 17.40 -6.08
C ALA A 31 19.75 16.02 -5.42
N LEU A 32 18.60 15.34 -5.60
CA LEU A 32 18.41 13.96 -5.14
C LEU A 32 19.37 13.00 -5.85
N VAL A 33 19.47 13.12 -7.18
CA VAL A 33 20.38 12.29 -7.98
C VAL A 33 21.84 12.52 -7.61
N GLU A 34 22.25 13.78 -7.45
CA GLU A 34 23.60 14.14 -7.00
C GLU A 34 23.90 13.60 -5.60
N ARG A 35 22.92 13.69 -4.69
CA ARG A 35 23.06 13.15 -3.33
C ARG A 35 23.14 11.62 -3.33
N LEU A 36 22.35 10.95 -4.16
CA LEU A 36 22.40 9.50 -4.32
C LEU A 36 23.77 9.06 -4.87
N ALA A 37 24.31 9.77 -5.87
CA ALA A 37 25.61 9.49 -6.48
C ALA A 37 26.79 9.75 -5.55
N SER A 38 26.66 10.72 -4.65
CA SER A 38 27.67 11.03 -3.62
C SER A 38 27.54 10.16 -2.36
N SER A 39 26.54 9.29 -2.28
CA SER A 39 26.36 8.40 -1.14
C SER A 39 27.52 7.39 -1.11
N PRO A 40 28.19 7.20 0.05
CA PRO A 40 29.28 6.25 0.14
C PRO A 40 28.76 4.85 -0.17
N LEU A 41 29.42 4.16 -1.12
CA LEU A 41 29.09 2.76 -1.37
C LEU A 41 29.35 1.94 -0.09
N PRO A 42 28.45 1.00 0.24
CA PRO A 42 28.65 0.12 1.38
C PRO A 42 29.93 -0.71 1.19
N SER A 43 30.63 -0.99 2.30
CA SER A 43 31.89 -1.75 2.29
C SER A 43 31.74 -3.17 1.74
N SER A 44 30.52 -3.72 1.76
CA SER A 44 30.14 -4.97 1.13
C SER A 44 28.95 -4.71 0.21
N PRO A 45 28.93 -5.26 -1.02
CA PRO A 45 27.78 -5.10 -1.90
C PRO A 45 26.53 -5.72 -1.25
N PRO A 46 25.38 -5.02 -1.28
CA PRO A 46 24.15 -5.59 -0.77
C PRO A 46 23.70 -6.75 -1.66
N ALA A 47 22.93 -7.68 -1.09
CA ALA A 47 22.42 -8.82 -1.86
C ALA A 47 21.25 -8.42 -2.77
N VAL A 48 20.48 -7.41 -2.39
CA VAL A 48 19.46 -6.78 -3.23
C VAL A 48 19.21 -5.35 -2.77
N THR A 49 18.79 -4.50 -3.69
CA THR A 49 18.35 -3.13 -3.43
C THR A 49 16.91 -2.94 -3.88
N VAL A 50 16.05 -2.50 -2.96
CA VAL A 50 14.66 -2.11 -3.17
C VAL A 50 14.60 -0.59 -3.27
N TYR A 51 13.92 -0.01 -4.24
CA TYR A 51 13.80 1.44 -4.37
C TYR A 51 12.41 1.91 -4.79
N SER A 52 12.05 3.14 -4.43
CA SER A 52 10.88 3.84 -4.94
C SER A 52 11.25 5.24 -5.41
N ILE A 53 10.56 5.71 -6.45
CA ILE A 53 10.79 7.00 -7.09
C ILE A 53 9.44 7.72 -7.14
N SER A 54 9.34 8.93 -6.58
CA SER A 54 8.10 9.70 -6.66
C SER A 54 7.72 10.03 -8.10
N LYS A 55 6.44 9.91 -8.44
CA LYS A 55 5.95 10.09 -9.82
C LYS A 55 6.11 11.52 -10.37
N ASN A 56 6.35 12.53 -9.55
CA ASN A 56 6.67 13.87 -10.04
C ASN A 56 8.11 14.00 -10.58
N ILE A 57 8.99 13.00 -10.37
CA ILE A 57 10.36 13.03 -10.89
C ILE A 57 10.35 12.93 -12.43
N PRO A 58 11.09 13.81 -13.13
CA PRO A 58 11.21 13.76 -14.59
C PRO A 58 11.69 12.40 -15.10
N ALA A 59 11.02 11.85 -16.12
CA ALA A 59 11.34 10.54 -16.69
C ALA A 59 12.81 10.44 -17.18
N ALA A 60 13.39 11.56 -17.64
CA ALA A 60 14.79 11.64 -18.06
C ALA A 60 15.81 11.32 -16.96
N LEU A 61 15.43 11.43 -15.68
CA LEU A 61 16.31 11.14 -14.54
C LEU A 61 16.22 9.69 -14.07
N ILE A 62 15.20 8.92 -14.46
CA ILE A 62 14.97 7.56 -13.95
C ILE A 62 16.14 6.63 -14.27
N SER A 63 16.63 6.63 -15.51
CA SER A 63 17.77 5.80 -15.91
C SER A 63 19.05 6.19 -15.18
N THR A 64 19.20 7.48 -14.85
CA THR A 64 20.35 7.98 -14.06
C THR A 64 20.25 7.53 -12.61
N ILE A 65 19.04 7.57 -12.02
CA ILE A 65 18.81 7.05 -10.67
C ILE A 65 19.16 5.56 -10.63
N GLN A 66 18.68 4.77 -11.58
CA GLN A 66 18.92 3.33 -11.67
C GLN A 66 20.41 3.00 -11.81
N SER A 67 21.16 3.74 -12.63
CA SER A 67 22.59 3.51 -12.81
C SER A 67 23.44 3.94 -11.60
N THR A 68 22.87 4.74 -10.70
CA THR A 68 23.53 5.23 -9.48
C THR A 68 23.32 4.29 -8.29
N LEU A 69 22.37 3.36 -8.38
CA LEU A 69 22.12 2.38 -7.32
C LEU A 69 23.33 1.44 -7.10
N PRO A 70 23.48 0.83 -5.91
CA PRO A 70 24.53 -0.13 -5.65
C PRO A 70 24.53 -1.29 -6.68
N PRO A 71 25.70 -1.81 -7.09
CA PRO A 71 25.82 -2.89 -8.08
C PRO A 71 25.34 -4.22 -7.47
N SER A 72 24.02 -4.38 -7.41
CA SER A 72 23.29 -5.50 -6.82
C SER A 72 22.00 -5.68 -7.62
N PRO A 73 21.37 -6.87 -7.56
CA PRO A 73 20.00 -7.02 -8.05
C PRO A 73 19.13 -5.90 -7.49
N SER A 74 18.35 -5.25 -8.35
CA SER A 74 17.59 -4.06 -7.98
C SER A 74 16.14 -4.19 -8.41
N LEU A 75 15.24 -3.83 -7.53
CA LEU A 75 13.81 -3.83 -7.81
C LEU A 75 13.18 -2.54 -7.32
N GLY A 76 12.20 -2.04 -8.04
CA GLY A 76 11.57 -0.81 -7.64
C GLY A 76 10.30 -0.50 -8.39
N ALA A 77 9.69 0.61 -8.03
CA ALA A 77 8.51 1.13 -8.68
C ALA A 77 8.50 2.66 -8.66
N ILE A 78 7.74 3.24 -9.58
CA ILE A 78 7.29 4.61 -9.42
C ILE A 78 6.10 4.63 -8.45
N THR A 79 6.16 5.53 -7.48
CA THR A 79 5.24 5.62 -6.35
C THR A 79 4.70 7.05 -6.19
N GLU A 80 3.69 7.22 -5.35
CA GLU A 80 2.99 8.50 -5.20
C GLU A 80 3.85 9.50 -4.42
N LEU A 81 3.50 10.77 -4.50
CA LEU A 81 4.14 11.82 -3.71
C LEU A 81 3.84 11.65 -2.22
N LEU A 82 4.81 12.00 -1.39
CA LEU A 82 4.56 12.15 0.04
C LEU A 82 3.67 13.38 0.27
N PRO A 83 2.54 13.25 0.99
CA PRO A 83 1.63 14.37 1.20
C PRO A 83 2.32 15.49 1.99
N ALA A 84 1.86 16.73 1.81
CA ALA A 84 2.47 17.90 2.46
C ALA A 84 2.54 17.76 3.99
N SER A 85 1.56 17.11 4.61
CA SER A 85 1.54 16.78 6.04
C SER A 85 2.68 15.85 6.44
N ALA A 86 2.91 14.77 5.68
CA ALA A 86 4.02 13.83 5.92
C ALA A 86 5.37 14.51 5.66
N THR A 87 5.48 15.27 4.57
CA THR A 87 6.70 15.99 4.21
C THR A 87 7.08 17.03 5.27
N SER A 88 6.12 17.80 5.78
CA SER A 88 6.36 18.79 6.85
C SER A 88 6.88 18.15 8.14
N HIS A 89 6.48 16.92 8.42
CA HIS A 89 6.94 16.17 9.59
C HIS A 89 8.30 15.50 9.37
N LEU A 90 8.50 14.88 8.21
CA LEU A 90 9.72 14.16 7.85
C LEU A 90 10.89 15.07 7.51
N ALA A 91 10.61 16.17 6.82
CA ALA A 91 11.61 17.08 6.30
C ALA A 91 11.26 18.53 6.67
N PRO A 92 11.18 18.87 7.98
CA PRO A 92 10.76 20.19 8.44
C PRO A 92 11.73 21.32 8.04
N SER A 93 12.96 20.98 7.64
CA SER A 93 13.94 21.93 7.13
C SER A 93 13.77 22.27 5.65
N LEU A 94 12.82 21.64 4.94
CA LEU A 94 12.46 22.02 3.59
C LEU A 94 11.43 23.15 3.65
N ASP A 95 11.85 24.38 3.31
CA ASP A 95 10.95 25.52 3.14
C ASP A 95 10.19 25.39 1.81
N LEU A 96 9.22 24.45 1.76
CA LEU A 96 8.32 24.28 0.62
C LEU A 96 7.16 25.28 0.72
N LYS A 97 6.85 25.96 -0.38
CA LYS A 97 5.61 26.73 -0.45
C LYS A 97 4.40 25.78 -0.47
N PRO A 98 3.20 26.22 -0.05
CA PRO A 98 2.00 25.37 -0.08
C PRO A 98 1.65 24.80 -1.47
N SER A 99 2.12 25.43 -2.54
CA SER A 99 1.92 24.98 -3.93
C SER A 99 3.09 24.15 -4.48
N GLU A 100 4.17 24.00 -3.72
CA GLU A 100 5.37 23.26 -4.13
C GLU A 100 5.31 21.84 -3.57
N GLU A 101 5.58 20.88 -4.43
CA GLU A 101 5.62 19.47 -4.07
C GLU A 101 7.07 19.01 -3.88
N ALA A 102 7.29 18.13 -2.91
CA ALA A 102 8.58 17.49 -2.72
C ALA A 102 8.77 16.35 -3.72
N TYR A 103 10.01 16.14 -4.14
CA TYR A 103 10.45 14.92 -4.81
C TYR A 103 11.05 13.99 -3.76
N SER A 104 10.87 12.68 -3.93
CA SER A 104 11.45 11.69 -3.03
C SER A 104 11.99 10.46 -3.75
N ILE A 105 13.11 9.95 -3.26
CA ILE A 105 13.67 8.66 -3.64
C ILE A 105 13.91 7.87 -2.36
N ALA A 106 13.30 6.69 -2.22
CA ALA A 106 13.59 5.78 -1.12
C ALA A 106 14.40 4.58 -1.62
N VAL A 107 15.39 4.16 -0.85
CA VAL A 107 16.28 3.04 -1.15
C VAL A 107 16.44 2.20 0.11
N ALA A 108 16.28 0.89 -0.03
CA ALA A 108 16.51 -0.09 1.02
C ALA A 108 17.41 -1.21 0.50
N SER A 109 18.57 -1.39 1.11
CA SER A 109 19.54 -2.41 0.74
C SER A 109 19.59 -3.50 1.81
N TYR A 110 19.45 -4.75 1.38
CA TYR A 110 19.52 -5.92 2.25
C TYR A 110 20.96 -6.45 2.31
N THR A 111 21.50 -6.57 3.51
CA THR A 111 22.83 -7.16 3.72
C THR A 111 22.68 -8.46 4.53
N PRO A 112 22.85 -9.63 3.90
CA PRO A 112 22.65 -10.91 4.58
C PRO A 112 23.52 -11.05 5.83
N THR A 113 22.93 -11.54 6.92
CA THR A 113 23.67 -11.93 8.11
C THR A 113 23.60 -13.44 8.32
N GLY A 114 24.75 -14.11 8.36
CA GLY A 114 24.82 -15.54 8.64
C GLY A 114 24.27 -16.41 7.50
N THR A 115 23.23 -17.19 7.78
CA THR A 115 22.62 -18.17 6.86
C THR A 115 21.43 -17.62 6.07
N SER A 116 21.02 -16.36 6.30
CA SER A 116 19.86 -15.81 5.61
C SER A 116 20.11 -15.69 4.12
N ARG A 117 19.16 -16.19 3.33
CA ARG A 117 19.14 -16.09 1.88
C ARG A 117 18.06 -15.10 1.46
N ILE A 118 18.31 -14.35 0.39
CA ILE A 118 17.31 -13.50 -0.24
C ILE A 118 17.12 -13.93 -1.68
N ILE A 119 15.88 -13.91 -2.15
CA ILE A 119 15.50 -14.26 -3.51
C ILE A 119 14.69 -13.09 -4.08
N PRO A 120 15.26 -12.26 -4.96
CA PRO A 120 14.45 -11.35 -5.77
C PRO A 120 13.52 -12.18 -6.65
N PHE A 121 12.34 -11.65 -6.95
CA PHE A 121 11.38 -12.29 -7.83
C PHE A 121 10.64 -11.29 -8.70
N GLN A 122 10.29 -11.73 -9.90
CA GLN A 122 9.25 -11.14 -10.73
C GLN A 122 8.06 -12.11 -10.83
N SER A 123 6.85 -11.59 -10.75
CA SER A 123 5.61 -12.35 -10.92
C SER A 123 4.84 -11.83 -12.12
N SER A 124 4.51 -12.74 -13.04
CA SER A 124 3.64 -12.51 -14.21
C SER A 124 2.15 -12.57 -13.87
N LEU A 125 1.81 -12.88 -12.61
CA LEU A 125 0.43 -13.07 -12.17
C LEU A 125 -0.37 -11.78 -12.27
N THR A 126 -1.31 -11.74 -13.21
CA THR A 126 -2.24 -10.64 -13.42
C THR A 126 -3.67 -11.16 -13.44
N GLY A 127 -4.55 -10.44 -12.77
CA GLY A 127 -6.00 -10.65 -12.79
C GLY A 127 -6.63 -10.13 -14.08
N ARG A 128 -7.95 -10.20 -14.11
CA ARG A 128 -8.74 -9.79 -15.27
C ARG A 128 -8.68 -8.27 -15.46
N PRO A 129 -8.67 -7.76 -16.71
CA PRO A 129 -8.81 -6.34 -16.99
C PRO A 129 -10.10 -5.78 -16.39
N ASN A 130 -10.03 -4.55 -15.87
CA ASN A 130 -11.23 -3.82 -15.46
C ASN A 130 -12.15 -3.64 -16.67
N ILE A 131 -13.43 -3.94 -16.49
CA ILE A 131 -14.44 -3.80 -17.54
C ILE A 131 -14.56 -2.32 -17.89
N SER A 132 -14.10 -1.95 -19.09
CA SER A 132 -14.21 -0.58 -19.60
C SER A 132 -15.58 -0.39 -20.23
N LEU A 133 -16.54 0.11 -19.46
CA LEU A 133 -17.84 0.49 -20.02
C LEU A 133 -17.65 1.61 -21.07
N GLY A 134 -18.12 1.38 -22.30
CA GLY A 134 -18.14 2.40 -23.36
C GLY A 134 -16.92 2.45 -24.29
N ARG A 135 -15.96 1.53 -24.18
CA ARG A 135 -14.93 1.31 -25.22
C ARG A 135 -15.18 -0.04 -25.89
N GLU A 136 -15.12 -0.06 -27.22
CA GLU A 136 -15.20 -1.29 -28.00
C GLU A 136 -14.10 -2.25 -27.54
N ILE A 137 -14.49 -3.43 -27.06
CA ILE A 137 -13.56 -4.50 -26.68
C ILE A 137 -12.94 -4.99 -27.98
N LYS A 138 -11.71 -4.55 -28.27
CA LYS A 138 -10.94 -5.13 -29.37
C LYS A 138 -10.51 -6.52 -28.93
N GLN A 139 -11.14 -7.53 -29.53
CA GLN A 139 -10.76 -8.91 -29.35
C GLN A 139 -9.29 -9.09 -29.70
N SER A 140 -8.47 -9.28 -28.68
CA SER A 140 -7.09 -9.72 -28.85
C SER A 140 -7.07 -11.25 -28.86
N ALA A 141 -6.39 -11.83 -29.85
CA ALA A 141 -6.35 -13.27 -30.08
C ALA A 141 -5.78 -13.99 -28.84
N GLY A 142 -6.66 -14.65 -28.08
CA GLY A 142 -6.38 -15.29 -26.79
C GLY A 142 -7.56 -15.28 -25.79
N GLU A 143 -8.68 -14.62 -26.12
CA GLU A 143 -9.80 -14.33 -25.20
C GLU A 143 -10.83 -15.45 -24.96
N ASP A 144 -10.65 -16.67 -25.50
CA ASP A 144 -11.64 -17.76 -25.34
C ASP A 144 -11.84 -18.19 -23.86
N GLU A 145 -10.89 -17.93 -22.95
CA GLU A 145 -11.04 -18.18 -21.51
C GLU A 145 -11.73 -17.04 -20.74
N VAL A 146 -11.80 -15.83 -21.31
CA VAL A 146 -12.28 -14.61 -20.64
C VAL A 146 -13.80 -14.55 -20.60
N ASP A 147 -14.46 -15.07 -21.65
CA ASP A 147 -15.93 -15.08 -21.77
C ASP A 147 -16.61 -16.09 -20.84
N ALA A 148 -15.93 -17.17 -20.43
CA ALA A 148 -16.53 -18.23 -19.62
C ALA A 148 -17.02 -17.74 -18.23
N GLY A 149 -16.32 -16.77 -17.64
CA GLY A 149 -16.70 -16.23 -16.33
C GLY A 149 -17.85 -15.21 -16.39
N PHE A 150 -17.96 -14.46 -17.49
CA PHE A 150 -19.09 -13.56 -17.74
C PHE A 150 -20.36 -14.34 -18.08
N GLU A 151 -20.24 -15.40 -18.88
CA GLU A 151 -21.32 -16.37 -19.15
C GLU A 151 -21.76 -17.11 -17.88
N ALA A 152 -20.83 -17.45 -16.98
CA ALA A 152 -21.17 -18.03 -15.66
C ALA A 152 -21.99 -17.05 -14.79
N PHE A 153 -21.67 -15.75 -14.83
CA PHE A 153 -22.43 -14.70 -14.15
C PHE A 153 -23.83 -14.54 -14.76
N LEU A 154 -23.95 -14.43 -16.09
CA LEU A 154 -25.22 -14.32 -16.79
C LEU A 154 -26.11 -15.56 -16.60
N SER A 155 -25.51 -16.74 -16.46
CA SER A 155 -26.22 -18.00 -16.21
C SER A 155 -26.55 -18.26 -14.72
N GLY A 156 -26.27 -17.31 -13.82
CA GLY A 156 -26.63 -17.42 -12.41
C GLY A 156 -25.84 -18.46 -11.62
N LYS A 157 -24.67 -18.89 -12.11
CA LYS A 157 -23.75 -19.76 -11.39
C LYS A 157 -23.00 -18.96 -10.31
N LYS A 158 -22.42 -19.67 -9.33
CA LYS A 158 -21.72 -19.06 -8.20
C LYS A 158 -20.61 -18.14 -8.70
N TRP A 159 -20.80 -16.83 -8.51
CA TRP A 159 -19.82 -15.80 -8.84
C TRP A 159 -18.93 -15.57 -7.62
N GLY A 160 -17.65 -15.95 -7.73
CA GLY A 160 -16.61 -15.56 -6.79
C GLY A 160 -15.65 -14.55 -7.43
N PHE A 161 -15.28 -13.50 -6.71
CA PHE A 161 -14.14 -12.67 -7.10
C PHE A 161 -12.88 -13.55 -7.11
N GLY A 162 -12.19 -13.60 -8.26
CA GLY A 162 -10.95 -14.37 -8.40
C GLY A 162 -11.10 -15.88 -8.54
N ASP A 163 -12.32 -16.42 -8.72
CA ASP A 163 -12.50 -17.85 -8.98
C ASP A 163 -12.15 -18.13 -10.45
N ASN A 164 -10.89 -18.46 -10.70
CA ASN A 164 -10.44 -19.03 -11.97
C ASN A 164 -11.05 -20.43 -12.12
N SER A 165 -12.32 -20.48 -12.54
CA SER A 165 -13.06 -21.73 -12.78
C SER A 165 -12.42 -22.64 -13.84
N ASN A 166 -11.34 -22.21 -14.50
CA ASN A 166 -10.60 -22.98 -15.52
C ASN A 166 -9.17 -23.37 -15.10
N LEU A 167 -8.66 -22.95 -13.93
CA LEU A 167 -7.53 -23.65 -13.33
C LEU A 167 -8.07 -25.00 -12.88
N LYS A 168 -7.75 -26.06 -13.64
CA LYS A 168 -8.00 -27.46 -13.25
C LYS A 168 -7.93 -27.58 -11.73
N GLU A 169 -9.05 -27.94 -11.12
CA GLU A 169 -9.23 -28.06 -9.67
C GLU A 169 -7.92 -28.52 -9.00
N GLY A 170 -7.22 -27.60 -8.34
CA GLY A 170 -6.03 -27.91 -7.54
C GLY A 170 -4.72 -27.19 -7.84
N LYS A 171 -4.54 -26.48 -8.97
CA LYS A 171 -3.33 -25.64 -9.16
C LYS A 171 -3.57 -24.20 -8.72
N ARG A 172 -3.21 -23.90 -7.47
CA ARG A 172 -3.14 -22.52 -6.94
C ARG A 172 -2.06 -21.76 -7.73
N ALA A 173 -2.31 -20.48 -8.06
CA ALA A 173 -1.30 -19.64 -8.69
C ALA A 173 -0.04 -19.55 -7.80
N THR A 174 1.14 -19.73 -8.39
CA THR A 174 2.45 -19.72 -7.71
C THR A 174 3.32 -18.59 -8.25
N ILE A 175 4.23 -18.09 -7.40
CA ILE A 175 5.28 -17.16 -7.83
C ILE A 175 6.41 -18.02 -8.40
N GLU A 176 6.62 -17.97 -9.71
CA GLU A 176 7.53 -18.86 -10.47
C GLU A 176 8.94 -18.94 -9.84
N GLU A 177 9.52 -17.79 -9.46
CA GLU A 177 10.87 -17.74 -8.90
C GLU A 177 10.97 -18.24 -7.45
N LEU A 178 9.83 -18.46 -6.79
CA LEU A 178 9.75 -19.09 -5.46
C LEU A 178 9.32 -20.56 -5.53
N GLU A 179 9.19 -21.12 -6.74
CA GLU A 179 8.90 -22.55 -6.89
C GLU A 179 10.01 -23.41 -6.30
N GLY A 180 9.63 -24.37 -5.45
CA GLY A 180 10.57 -25.23 -4.71
C GLY A 180 11.06 -24.65 -3.39
N VAL A 181 10.78 -23.37 -3.08
CA VAL A 181 10.97 -22.82 -1.73
C VAL A 181 9.81 -23.26 -0.84
N LYS A 182 10.10 -23.81 0.34
CA LYS A 182 9.05 -24.15 1.29
C LYS A 182 8.45 -22.86 1.85
N PRO A 183 7.13 -22.69 1.87
CA PRO A 183 6.52 -21.47 2.39
C PRO A 183 6.86 -21.16 3.85
N THR A 184 7.18 -22.18 4.66
CA THR A 184 7.62 -22.03 6.05
C THR A 184 8.96 -21.34 6.21
N ASP A 185 9.80 -21.38 5.19
CA ASP A 185 11.18 -20.89 5.23
C ASP A 185 11.22 -19.39 4.88
N VAL A 186 10.21 -18.90 4.17
CA VAL A 186 10.04 -17.48 3.85
C VAL A 186 9.55 -16.71 5.09
N LYS A 187 10.37 -15.77 5.56
CA LYS A 187 10.09 -14.97 6.76
C LYS A 187 9.56 -13.58 6.43
N GLN A 188 10.05 -12.98 5.35
CA GLN A 188 9.60 -11.66 4.90
C GLN A 188 9.36 -11.65 3.39
N LEU A 189 8.34 -10.93 2.95
CA LEU A 189 8.07 -10.59 1.56
C LEU A 189 7.91 -9.07 1.46
N VAL A 190 8.74 -8.44 0.64
CA VAL A 190 8.67 -7.00 0.33
C VAL A 190 8.45 -6.87 -1.17
N PHE A 191 7.40 -6.19 -1.62
CA PHE A 191 7.06 -6.16 -3.04
C PHE A 191 6.31 -4.91 -3.50
N PHE A 192 6.39 -4.67 -4.80
CA PHE A 192 5.59 -3.71 -5.55
C PHE A 192 4.74 -4.47 -6.57
N THR A 193 3.52 -4.04 -6.80
CA THR A 193 2.65 -4.67 -7.80
C THR A 193 1.88 -3.63 -8.61
N ALA A 194 1.53 -3.96 -9.84
CA ALA A 194 0.68 -3.14 -10.70
C ALA A 194 -0.81 -3.34 -10.32
N ASP A 195 -1.73 -2.93 -11.18
CA ASP A 195 -3.15 -3.27 -11.02
C ASP A 195 -3.41 -4.78 -11.15
N ARG A 196 -4.68 -5.18 -10.91
CA ARG A 196 -5.16 -6.56 -11.13
C ARG A 196 -4.40 -7.62 -10.33
N ILE A 197 -4.24 -7.35 -9.06
CA ILE A 197 -3.39 -8.09 -8.15
C ILE A 197 -4.00 -9.41 -7.64
N GLN A 198 -5.25 -9.74 -7.97
CA GLN A 198 -6.00 -10.80 -7.28
C GLN A 198 -5.30 -12.17 -7.35
N PRO A 199 -4.78 -12.63 -8.50
CA PRO A 199 -4.03 -13.89 -8.55
C PRO A 199 -2.74 -13.84 -7.73
N PHE A 200 -2.09 -12.67 -7.66
CA PHE A 200 -0.90 -12.45 -6.85
C PHE A 200 -1.22 -12.48 -5.35
N LEU A 201 -2.28 -11.81 -4.88
CA LEU A 201 -2.79 -11.94 -3.50
C LEU A 201 -3.14 -13.39 -3.16
N GLY A 202 -3.75 -14.10 -4.11
CA GLY A 202 -4.01 -15.53 -4.03
C GLY A 202 -2.73 -16.37 -3.83
N ALA A 203 -1.66 -16.05 -4.55
CA ALA A 203 -0.36 -16.71 -4.39
C ALA A 203 0.27 -16.40 -3.02
N LEU A 204 0.17 -15.15 -2.54
CA LEU A 204 0.68 -14.72 -1.22
C LEU A 204 0.04 -15.50 -0.06
N SER A 205 -1.22 -15.94 -0.21
CA SER A 205 -1.90 -16.75 0.81
C SER A 205 -1.24 -18.11 1.09
N SER A 206 -0.34 -18.57 0.21
CA SER A 206 0.47 -19.77 0.44
C SER A 206 1.55 -19.58 1.51
N TYR A 207 1.79 -18.34 1.95
CA TYR A 207 2.83 -17.94 2.90
C TYR A 207 2.23 -17.40 4.22
N PRO A 208 1.49 -18.20 5.01
CA PRO A 208 0.71 -17.70 6.15
C PRO A 208 1.57 -17.18 7.31
N SER A 209 2.77 -17.72 7.51
CA SER A 209 3.69 -17.34 8.59
C SER A 209 4.66 -16.22 8.23
N THR A 210 4.51 -15.65 7.03
CA THR A 210 5.44 -14.66 6.48
C THR A 210 4.93 -13.25 6.73
N ALA A 211 5.79 -12.36 7.21
CA ALA A 211 5.52 -10.93 7.23
C ALA A 211 5.54 -10.40 5.80
N LYS A 212 4.43 -9.83 5.35
CA LYS A 212 4.29 -9.34 3.97
C LYS A 212 4.03 -7.86 4.07
N ILE A 213 4.76 -7.11 3.26
CA ILE A 213 4.61 -5.67 3.18
C ILE A 213 4.75 -5.27 1.71
N GLY A 214 3.85 -4.44 1.21
CA GLY A 214 3.92 -4.03 -0.17
C GLY A 214 2.98 -2.90 -0.51
N LEU A 215 3.17 -2.34 -1.70
CA LEU A 215 2.28 -1.33 -2.26
C LEU A 215 1.88 -1.65 -3.69
N VAL A 216 0.75 -1.09 -4.09
CA VAL A 216 0.37 -1.02 -5.50
C VAL A 216 1.05 0.22 -6.09
N GLY A 217 1.84 0.06 -7.14
CA GLY A 217 2.57 1.17 -7.77
C GLY A 217 1.65 2.28 -8.25
N SER A 218 2.21 3.46 -8.53
CA SER A 218 1.42 4.58 -9.03
C SER A 218 1.03 4.42 -10.49
N SER A 219 -0.04 5.10 -10.89
CA SER A 219 -0.41 5.26 -12.29
C SER A 219 0.60 6.15 -13.00
N THR A 220 1.27 5.62 -14.02
CA THR A 220 2.38 6.28 -14.74
C THR A 220 2.19 6.41 -16.25
N PRO A 221 1.00 6.78 -16.77
CA PRO A 221 0.78 6.85 -18.22
C PRO A 221 1.69 7.85 -18.93
N PHE A 222 2.30 8.79 -18.19
CA PHE A 222 3.15 9.85 -18.73
C PHE A 222 4.67 9.64 -18.50
N HIS A 223 5.08 8.59 -17.78
CA HIS A 223 6.50 8.31 -17.55
C HIS A 223 7.12 7.42 -18.60
N SER A 224 6.35 6.43 -19.07
CA SER A 224 6.84 5.49 -20.06
C SER A 224 6.65 6.04 -21.46
N SER A 225 7.66 5.86 -22.32
CA SER A 225 7.53 6.08 -23.76
C SER A 225 6.43 5.22 -24.40
N SER A 226 6.08 4.09 -23.76
CA SER A 226 5.00 3.21 -24.18
C SER A 226 3.62 3.57 -23.61
N ALA A 227 3.51 4.67 -22.85
CA ALA A 227 2.30 5.06 -22.10
C ALA A 227 1.74 3.93 -21.21
N ALA A 228 2.65 3.11 -20.65
CA ALA A 228 2.30 2.01 -19.75
C ALA A 228 1.57 2.52 -18.49
N PRO A 229 0.54 1.81 -18.01
CA PRO A 229 -0.27 2.25 -16.87
C PRO A 229 0.52 2.24 -15.55
N PHE A 230 1.48 1.35 -15.39
CA PHE A 230 2.35 1.24 -14.21
C PHE A 230 3.82 1.09 -14.63
N SER A 231 4.73 1.45 -13.74
CA SER A 231 6.18 1.33 -13.94
C SER A 231 6.80 0.58 -12.76
N LEU A 232 6.97 -0.73 -12.94
CA LEU A 232 7.74 -1.61 -12.07
C LEU A 232 9.11 -1.86 -12.71
N TYR A 233 10.12 -2.14 -11.90
CA TYR A 233 11.48 -2.40 -12.35
C TYR A 233 12.08 -3.62 -11.69
N HIS A 234 12.75 -4.46 -12.48
CA HIS A 234 13.55 -5.59 -12.03
C HIS A 234 14.86 -5.65 -12.83
N ASP A 235 15.98 -5.44 -12.17
CA ASP A 235 17.34 -5.41 -12.76
C ASP A 235 17.44 -4.50 -14.00
N GLY A 236 16.85 -3.31 -13.90
CA GLY A 236 16.82 -2.31 -14.98
C GLY A 236 15.78 -2.57 -16.08
N HIS A 237 15.10 -3.72 -16.07
CA HIS A 237 14.00 -4.01 -16.99
C HIS A 237 12.69 -3.45 -16.44
N SER A 238 11.93 -2.78 -17.29
CA SER A 238 10.61 -2.24 -16.92
C SER A 238 9.51 -3.28 -17.16
N ALA A 239 8.60 -3.41 -16.20
CA ALA A 239 7.36 -4.17 -16.32
C ALA A 239 6.15 -3.26 -16.00
N SER A 240 5.06 -3.44 -16.74
CA SER A 240 3.83 -2.64 -16.60
C SER A 240 2.66 -3.38 -15.95
N ALA A 241 2.85 -4.67 -15.66
CA ALA A 241 1.87 -5.56 -15.05
C ALA A 241 2.57 -6.56 -14.13
N GLY A 242 1.79 -7.22 -13.26
CA GLY A 242 2.30 -8.23 -12.33
C GLY A 242 2.90 -7.63 -11.06
N ALA A 243 3.96 -8.25 -10.54
CA ALA A 243 4.65 -7.80 -9.33
C ALA A 243 6.16 -8.00 -9.40
N VAL A 244 6.91 -7.21 -8.64
CA VAL A 244 8.34 -7.36 -8.41
C VAL A 244 8.59 -7.30 -6.90
N GLY A 245 9.50 -8.10 -6.38
CA GLY A 245 9.72 -8.13 -4.94
C GLY A 245 10.89 -9.00 -4.51
N VAL A 246 11.02 -9.18 -3.20
CA VAL A 246 12.02 -10.05 -2.58
C VAL A 246 11.39 -10.93 -1.52
N ALA A 247 11.86 -12.18 -1.47
CA ALA A 247 11.61 -13.12 -0.41
C ALA A 247 12.86 -13.27 0.45
N VAL A 248 12.73 -13.04 1.76
CA VAL A 248 13.80 -13.26 2.74
C VAL A 248 13.57 -14.60 3.42
N LEU A 249 14.54 -15.50 3.29
CA LEU A 249 14.53 -16.85 3.85
C LEU A 249 15.44 -16.92 5.09
N ASP A 250 15.08 -17.81 6.01
CA ASP A 250 15.92 -18.23 7.15
C ASP A 250 16.47 -17.09 8.00
N SER A 251 15.76 -15.96 8.03
CA SER A 251 15.97 -14.86 8.95
C SER A 251 15.40 -15.20 10.34
N ALA A 252 15.87 -14.51 11.38
CA ALA A 252 15.13 -14.43 12.63
C ALA A 252 13.67 -13.99 12.33
N PRO A 253 12.67 -14.47 13.08
CA PRO A 253 11.28 -14.06 12.89
C PRO A 253 11.21 -12.52 12.96
N SER A 254 10.69 -11.91 11.89
CA SER A 254 10.49 -10.47 11.89
C SER A 254 9.42 -10.11 12.90
N LYS A 255 9.44 -8.87 13.37
CA LYS A 255 8.27 -8.34 14.06
C LYS A 255 7.07 -8.40 13.12
N PRO A 256 5.85 -8.60 13.66
CA PRO A 256 4.66 -8.46 12.86
C PRO A 256 4.61 -7.04 12.29
N VAL A 257 4.07 -6.94 11.08
CA VAL A 257 3.85 -5.67 10.42
C VAL A 257 2.82 -4.87 11.22
N THR A 258 3.12 -3.61 11.51
CA THR A 258 2.21 -2.72 12.24
C THR A 258 1.41 -1.89 11.25
N ILE A 259 0.10 -1.81 11.47
CA ILE A 259 -0.83 -1.04 10.63
C ILE A 259 -1.41 0.08 11.48
N ASP A 260 -1.27 1.32 11.01
CA ASP A 260 -1.94 2.47 11.60
C ASP A 260 -3.13 2.86 10.73
N TYR A 261 -4.33 2.90 11.32
CA TYR A 261 -5.56 3.33 10.64
C TYR A 261 -5.83 4.82 10.75
N ALA A 262 -4.80 5.65 10.93
CA ALA A 262 -4.87 7.11 10.86
C ALA A 262 -5.95 7.73 11.75
N GLY A 263 -6.16 7.15 12.93
CA GLY A 263 -7.13 7.64 13.91
C GLY A 263 -8.60 7.42 13.55
N LEU A 264 -8.94 6.41 12.75
CA LEU A 264 -10.34 6.02 12.53
C LEU A 264 -11.04 5.63 13.85
N GLU A 265 -12.25 6.15 14.03
CA GLU A 265 -13.09 5.90 15.21
C GLU A 265 -14.36 5.16 14.82
N SER A 266 -14.80 4.26 15.70
CA SER A 266 -16.04 3.51 15.49
C SER A 266 -17.27 4.27 15.93
N PHE A 267 -18.35 4.13 15.15
CA PHE A 267 -19.64 4.69 15.48
C PHE A 267 -20.77 3.69 15.27
N GLY A 268 -21.79 3.80 16.11
CA GLY A 268 -22.87 2.81 16.16
C GLY A 268 -22.44 1.48 16.76
N ASP A 269 -23.34 0.49 16.68
CA ASP A 269 -23.11 -0.84 17.23
C ASP A 269 -22.39 -1.76 16.24
N VAL A 270 -21.66 -2.72 16.78
CA VAL A 270 -21.11 -3.83 16.00
C VAL A 270 -22.23 -4.80 15.66
N MET A 271 -22.40 -5.11 14.37
CA MET A 271 -23.51 -5.91 13.87
C MET A 271 -23.03 -7.15 13.12
N GLN A 272 -23.83 -8.22 13.17
CA GLN A 272 -23.50 -9.46 12.45
C GLN A 272 -23.92 -9.34 10.99
N VAL A 273 -23.10 -9.79 10.06
CA VAL A 273 -23.48 -9.95 8.65
C VAL A 273 -24.40 -11.14 8.53
N THR A 274 -25.66 -10.88 8.18
CA THR A 274 -26.69 -11.92 8.04
C THR A 274 -26.96 -12.29 6.59
N ASN A 275 -26.66 -11.39 5.64
CA ASN A 275 -26.73 -11.68 4.21
C ASN A 275 -25.78 -10.78 3.41
N SER A 276 -25.00 -11.37 2.52
CA SER A 276 -24.05 -10.68 1.65
C SER A 276 -23.82 -11.44 0.34
N LYS A 277 -23.32 -10.71 -0.67
CA LYS A 277 -22.89 -11.25 -1.96
C LYS A 277 -21.60 -10.57 -2.39
N GLY A 278 -20.47 -11.28 -2.32
CA GLY A 278 -19.16 -10.69 -2.61
C GLY A 278 -18.82 -9.56 -1.64
N ASN A 279 -18.58 -8.36 -2.17
CA ASN A 279 -18.32 -7.14 -1.38
C ASN A 279 -19.60 -6.33 -1.06
N ILE A 280 -20.78 -6.85 -1.39
CA ILE A 280 -22.08 -6.21 -1.14
C ILE A 280 -22.73 -6.82 0.10
N VAL A 281 -22.96 -6.00 1.13
CA VAL A 281 -23.69 -6.37 2.35
C VAL A 281 -25.15 -5.98 2.17
N LEU A 282 -26.05 -6.95 2.31
CA LEU A 282 -27.50 -6.74 2.14
C LEU A 282 -28.19 -6.54 3.49
N THR A 283 -27.87 -7.39 4.47
CA THR A 283 -28.43 -7.28 5.81
C THR A 283 -27.37 -7.43 6.90
N LEU A 284 -27.55 -6.62 7.95
CA LEU A 284 -26.78 -6.61 9.18
C LEU A 284 -27.74 -6.85 10.34
N SER A 285 -27.52 -7.89 11.14
CA SER A 285 -28.38 -8.31 12.25
C SER A 285 -29.86 -8.37 11.86
N GLU A 286 -30.15 -9.01 10.73
CA GLU A 286 -31.50 -9.16 10.12
C GLU A 286 -32.17 -7.85 9.69
N GLN A 287 -31.41 -6.75 9.63
CA GLN A 287 -31.89 -5.44 9.23
C GLN A 287 -31.16 -4.95 7.98
N ASN A 288 -31.81 -4.03 7.26
CA ASN A 288 -31.28 -3.41 6.04
C ASN A 288 -29.97 -2.65 6.34
N ALA A 289 -28.87 -3.08 5.71
CA ALA A 289 -27.53 -2.58 6.02
C ALA A 289 -27.38 -1.08 5.74
N ALA A 290 -27.89 -0.62 4.59
CA ALA A 290 -27.81 0.79 4.20
C ALA A 290 -28.64 1.71 5.13
N ARG A 291 -29.79 1.25 5.62
CA ARG A 291 -30.59 1.99 6.62
C ARG A 291 -29.89 2.07 7.97
N LEU A 292 -29.25 0.99 8.41
CA LEU A 292 -28.47 0.97 9.64
C LEU A 292 -27.29 1.95 9.57
N LEU A 293 -26.55 1.97 8.45
CA LEU A 293 -25.51 2.96 8.21
C LEU A 293 -26.08 4.38 8.27
N LEU A 294 -27.17 4.66 7.56
CA LEU A 294 -27.78 5.98 7.54
C LEU A 294 -28.22 6.44 8.94
N ASN A 295 -28.83 5.55 9.71
CA ASN A 295 -29.26 5.84 11.09
C ASN A 295 -28.04 6.14 11.98
N ALA A 296 -26.97 5.35 11.87
CA ALA A 296 -25.74 5.54 12.63
C ALA A 296 -25.07 6.88 12.26
N VAL A 297 -25.04 7.25 10.99
CA VAL A 297 -24.51 8.54 10.51
C VAL A 297 -25.36 9.70 11.04
N GLN A 298 -26.68 9.58 11.05
CA GLN A 298 -27.58 10.62 11.57
C GLN A 298 -27.44 10.83 13.10
N ALA A 299 -27.00 9.79 13.82
CA ALA A 299 -26.75 9.85 15.24
C ALA A 299 -25.38 10.47 15.60
N LEU A 300 -24.48 10.67 14.62
CA LEU A 300 -23.20 11.33 14.86
C LEU A 300 -23.42 12.79 15.30
N PRO A 301 -22.59 13.31 16.23
CA PRO A 301 -22.64 14.72 16.61
C PRO A 301 -22.45 15.61 15.39
N LYS A 302 -23.42 16.48 15.10
CA LYS A 302 -23.28 17.49 14.06
C LYS A 302 -22.43 18.65 14.60
N PRO A 303 -21.38 19.10 13.89
CA PRO A 303 -20.70 20.34 14.24
C PRO A 303 -21.73 21.49 14.21
N GLY A 304 -21.61 22.44 15.15
CA GLY A 304 -22.66 23.38 15.54
C GLY A 304 -23.39 24.10 14.39
N ASP A 305 -24.71 24.23 14.56
CA ASP A 305 -25.64 24.99 13.71
C ASP A 305 -25.10 26.39 13.37
N GLY A 306 -25.02 26.75 12.08
CA GLY A 306 -24.90 28.17 11.75
C GLY A 306 -24.52 28.63 10.35
N SER A 307 -24.06 27.81 9.40
CA SER A 307 -23.77 28.34 8.06
C SER A 307 -23.98 27.35 6.92
N ALA A 308 -24.51 27.84 5.80
CA ALA A 308 -24.82 27.08 4.59
C ALA A 308 -23.60 26.39 3.94
N GLY A 309 -22.38 26.70 4.40
CA GLY A 309 -21.15 26.00 3.98
C GLY A 309 -21.00 24.59 4.55
N HIS A 310 -21.55 24.30 5.74
CA HIS A 310 -21.37 22.99 6.40
C HIS A 310 -22.21 21.85 5.82
N ARG A 311 -23.29 22.16 5.09
CA ARG A 311 -24.07 21.12 4.39
C ARG A 311 -23.32 20.48 3.22
N MET A 312 -22.32 21.18 2.67
CA MET A 312 -21.49 20.63 1.58
C MET A 312 -20.44 19.66 2.14
N GLU A 313 -19.85 19.96 3.30
CA GLU A 313 -18.90 19.10 4.02
C GLU A 313 -19.54 17.80 4.55
N GLU A 314 -20.83 17.80 4.94
CA GLU A 314 -21.53 16.57 5.34
C GLU A 314 -21.70 15.57 4.17
N LYS A 315 -21.73 16.06 2.92
CA LYS A 315 -21.92 15.22 1.72
C LYS A 315 -20.63 14.53 1.27
N GLU A 316 -19.47 15.02 1.73
CA GLU A 316 -18.14 14.51 1.36
C GLU A 316 -17.50 13.65 2.46
N LYS A 317 -18.24 13.33 3.54
CA LYS A 317 -17.72 12.47 4.60
C LYS A 317 -17.59 11.03 4.10
N GLU A 318 -16.36 10.55 4.10
CA GLU A 318 -16.06 9.15 3.88
C GLU A 318 -16.36 8.32 5.13
N PHE A 319 -16.99 7.17 4.93
CA PHE A 319 -17.23 6.17 5.96
C PHE A 319 -16.51 4.88 5.60
N TYR A 320 -16.11 4.14 6.61
CA TYR A 320 -15.36 2.91 6.46
C TYR A 320 -16.04 1.78 7.25
N ALA A 321 -15.72 0.54 6.90
CA ALA A 321 -16.20 -0.66 7.56
C ALA A 321 -14.99 -1.50 8.00
N ALA A 322 -14.96 -1.88 9.28
CA ALA A 322 -14.09 -2.93 9.79
C ALA A 322 -14.87 -4.24 9.87
N VAL A 323 -14.32 -5.30 9.27
CA VAL A 323 -14.92 -6.63 9.23
C VAL A 323 -14.12 -7.58 10.12
N PHE A 324 -14.80 -8.39 10.93
CA PHE A 324 -14.19 -9.32 11.90
C PHE A 324 -14.73 -10.74 11.71
N ASP A 325 -13.87 -11.74 11.93
CA ASP A 325 -14.25 -13.17 11.91
C ASP A 325 -15.22 -13.54 13.04
N SER A 326 -15.08 -12.90 14.20
CA SER A 326 -15.88 -13.11 15.39
C SER A 326 -16.31 -11.78 15.98
N LYS A 327 -17.24 -11.81 16.94
CA LYS A 327 -17.70 -10.58 17.60
C LYS A 327 -16.52 -9.94 18.34
N PRO A 328 -16.08 -8.73 17.96
CA PRO A 328 -14.99 -8.05 18.64
C PRO A 328 -15.42 -7.60 20.05
N GLU A 329 -14.43 -7.51 20.94
CA GLU A 329 -14.59 -6.86 22.25
C GLU A 329 -14.51 -5.34 22.10
N LEU A 330 -15.09 -4.60 23.04
CA LEU A 330 -15.04 -3.14 23.09
C LEU A 330 -14.06 -2.69 24.19
N PRO A 331 -13.20 -1.67 23.95
CA PRO A 331 -13.09 -0.87 22.73
C PRO A 331 -12.53 -1.65 21.54
N LEU A 332 -12.94 -1.27 20.32
CA LEU A 332 -12.53 -1.99 19.11
C LEU A 332 -11.03 -1.91 18.88
N ASP A 333 -10.40 -3.07 18.73
CA ASP A 333 -9.04 -3.20 18.25
C ASP A 333 -9.03 -3.49 16.74
N LEU A 334 -8.79 -2.45 15.94
CA LEU A 334 -8.72 -2.57 14.47
C LEU A 334 -7.58 -3.50 14.00
N THR A 335 -6.56 -3.73 14.83
CA THR A 335 -5.50 -4.68 14.51
C THR A 335 -6.00 -6.13 14.49
N THR A 336 -7.21 -6.40 15.00
CA THR A 336 -7.87 -7.71 14.94
C THR A 336 -8.87 -7.85 13.78
N ALA A 337 -9.27 -6.74 13.14
CA ALA A 337 -10.20 -6.75 12.00
C ALA A 337 -9.62 -7.49 10.79
N ARG A 338 -10.34 -8.43 10.18
CA ARG A 338 -9.90 -9.12 8.94
C ARG A 338 -9.43 -8.11 7.90
N HIS A 339 -10.25 -7.11 7.63
CA HIS A 339 -9.89 -5.96 6.79
C HIS A 339 -10.66 -4.72 7.23
N VAL A 340 -10.14 -3.57 6.83
CA VAL A 340 -10.79 -2.27 6.96
C VAL A 340 -10.79 -1.61 5.59
N SER A 341 -11.98 -1.20 5.14
CA SER A 341 -12.21 -0.75 3.77
C SER A 341 -13.23 0.40 3.73
N GLN A 342 -13.16 1.21 2.68
CA GLN A 342 -14.12 2.30 2.47
C GLN A 342 -15.50 1.76 2.09
N ILE A 343 -16.55 2.41 2.57
CA ILE A 343 -17.92 2.18 2.14
C ILE A 343 -18.15 3.03 0.88
N MET A 344 -18.32 2.39 -0.28
CA MET A 344 -18.42 3.10 -1.57
C MET A 344 -19.82 3.64 -1.85
N ALA A 345 -20.83 2.86 -1.51
CA ALA A 345 -22.21 3.18 -1.84
C ALA A 345 -23.17 2.48 -0.88
N GLY A 346 -24.30 3.13 -0.64
CA GLY A 346 -25.44 2.54 0.06
C GLY A 346 -26.72 3.07 -0.56
N ASP A 347 -27.63 2.18 -0.95
CA ASP A 347 -28.96 2.56 -1.41
C ASP A 347 -29.97 2.13 -0.34
N PRO A 348 -30.49 3.04 0.50
CA PRO A 348 -31.45 2.70 1.55
C PRO A 348 -32.75 2.09 1.02
N SER A 349 -33.11 2.34 -0.25
CA SER A 349 -34.30 1.82 -0.89
C SER A 349 -34.12 0.35 -1.31
N ARG A 350 -32.93 0.00 -1.80
CA ARG A 350 -32.55 -1.38 -2.17
C ARG A 350 -31.94 -2.18 -1.02
N GLY A 351 -31.51 -1.49 0.02
CA GLY A 351 -30.94 -2.02 1.26
C GLY A 351 -29.50 -2.50 1.22
N ALA A 352 -28.86 -2.40 0.06
CA ALA A 352 -27.50 -2.86 -0.14
C ALA A 352 -26.49 -1.77 0.19
N MET A 353 -25.38 -2.17 0.82
CA MET A 353 -24.20 -1.36 1.07
C MET A 353 -22.98 -2.08 0.48
N SER A 354 -22.14 -1.39 -0.30
CA SER A 354 -20.93 -1.97 -0.90
C SER A 354 -19.67 -1.46 -0.22
N VAL A 355 -18.71 -2.37 -0.01
CA VAL A 355 -17.41 -2.09 0.60
C VAL A 355 -16.31 -2.22 -0.46
N ASP A 356 -15.34 -1.31 -0.49
CA ASP A 356 -14.18 -1.37 -1.40
C ASP A 356 -13.17 -2.41 -0.89
N THR A 357 -13.41 -3.66 -1.22
CA THR A 357 -12.55 -4.78 -0.85
C THR A 357 -12.56 -5.84 -1.95
N GLU A 358 -11.41 -6.48 -2.13
CA GLU A 358 -11.25 -7.67 -2.98
C GLU A 358 -11.66 -8.96 -2.24
N GLU A 359 -11.89 -8.89 -0.93
CA GLU A 359 -12.29 -10.02 -0.11
C GLU A 359 -13.82 -10.13 -0.01
N GLU A 360 -14.32 -11.37 -0.04
CA GLU A 360 -15.73 -11.63 0.20
C GLU A 360 -16.10 -11.35 1.68
N VAL A 361 -17.11 -10.51 1.88
CA VAL A 361 -17.75 -10.33 3.20
C VAL A 361 -18.74 -11.47 3.35
N LYS A 362 -18.51 -12.40 4.29
CA LYS A 362 -19.33 -13.60 4.46
C LYS A 362 -20.37 -13.44 5.56
N GLU A 363 -21.46 -14.19 5.41
CA GLU A 363 -22.43 -14.40 6.48
C GLU A 363 -21.75 -14.96 7.72
N GLY A 364 -22.15 -14.47 8.90
CA GLY A 364 -21.57 -14.83 10.19
C GLY A 364 -20.44 -13.92 10.66
N TYR A 365 -19.82 -13.13 9.77
CA TYR A 365 -18.84 -12.11 10.16
C TYR A 365 -19.50 -10.97 10.94
N TYR A 366 -18.69 -10.13 11.59
CA TYR A 366 -19.15 -8.94 12.28
C TYR A 366 -18.61 -7.69 11.60
N LEU A 367 -19.41 -6.63 11.56
CA LEU A 367 -19.09 -5.37 10.90
C LEU A 367 -19.26 -4.22 11.89
N ALA A 368 -18.27 -3.34 11.96
CA ALA A 368 -18.32 -2.07 12.68
C ALA A 368 -18.16 -0.91 11.69
N PHE A 369 -18.99 0.13 11.83
CA PHE A 369 -18.83 1.35 11.04
C PHE A 369 -17.78 2.25 11.67
N LEU A 370 -16.96 2.87 10.82
CA LEU A 370 -15.87 3.75 11.21
C LEU A 370 -15.94 5.08 10.45
N HIS A 371 -15.56 6.17 11.10
CA HIS A 371 -15.41 7.47 10.47
C HIS A 371 -14.10 8.12 10.89
N ARG A 372 -13.62 9.08 10.10
CA ARG A 372 -12.53 9.95 10.53
C ARG A 372 -13.13 11.07 11.40
N PRO A 373 -12.68 11.27 12.65
CA PRO A 373 -13.11 12.41 13.46
C PRO A 373 -12.58 13.72 12.85
N ILE A 374 -13.41 14.77 12.80
CA ILE A 374 -12.97 16.10 12.35
C ILE A 374 -12.12 16.70 13.47
N PRO A 375 -10.91 17.23 13.20
CA PRO A 375 -10.12 17.91 14.22
C PRO A 375 -10.89 19.15 14.72
N SER A 376 -11.28 19.12 16.00
CA SER A 376 -11.97 20.21 16.67
C SER A 376 -11.03 21.40 16.85
N THR A 377 -11.13 22.44 16.00
CA THR A 377 -10.66 23.85 16.16
C THR A 377 -9.29 24.14 16.81
N THR A 378 -8.47 23.13 17.04
CA THR A 378 -7.10 23.21 17.54
C THR A 378 -6.21 22.63 16.45
N PRO A 379 -5.13 23.34 16.06
CA PRO A 379 -4.23 22.91 15.01
C PRO A 379 -3.30 21.81 15.56
N SER A 380 -3.86 20.65 15.89
CA SER A 380 -3.08 19.42 16.03
C SER A 380 -3.15 18.69 14.69
N PRO A 381 -2.01 18.39 14.04
CA PRO A 381 -2.02 17.48 12.90
C PRO A 381 -2.66 16.15 13.33
N PRO A 382 -3.41 15.47 12.45
CA PRO A 382 -4.00 14.18 12.78
C PRO A 382 -2.90 13.25 13.33
N PRO A 383 -3.05 12.71 14.55
CA PRO A 383 -2.10 11.75 15.10
C PRO A 383 -2.23 10.47 14.30
N GLY A 384 -1.21 10.14 13.51
CA GLY A 384 -1.15 8.84 12.83
C GLY A 384 -0.34 8.83 11.55
N ILE A 385 -0.12 9.97 10.89
CA ILE A 385 0.49 9.89 9.56
C ILE A 385 1.94 9.42 9.64
N LEU A 386 2.75 9.87 10.62
CA LEU A 386 4.07 9.29 10.89
C LEU A 386 4.51 9.61 12.34
N GLN A 387 4.37 8.66 13.28
CA GLN A 387 5.28 8.65 14.44
C GLN A 387 6.73 8.58 13.92
N PRO A 388 7.76 9.04 14.66
CA PRO A 388 9.15 8.98 14.16
C PRO A 388 9.45 7.56 13.69
N THR A 389 9.63 7.40 12.36
CA THR A 389 9.87 6.10 11.75
C THR A 389 11.12 5.51 12.38
N PRO A 390 11.07 4.28 12.90
CA PRO A 390 12.25 3.64 13.43
C PRO A 390 13.36 3.63 12.38
N ALA A 391 14.59 3.84 12.83
CA ALA A 391 15.73 3.71 11.94
C ALA A 391 15.72 2.31 11.31
N HIS A 392 15.91 2.28 10.00
CA HIS A 392 15.96 1.10 9.13
C HIS A 392 14.65 0.33 8.99
N SER A 393 13.50 1.00 9.14
CA SER A 393 12.19 0.45 8.82
C SER A 393 11.80 0.64 7.35
N LEU A 394 10.94 -0.25 6.86
CA LEU A 394 10.21 -0.12 5.60
C LEU A 394 8.79 0.36 5.91
N THR A 395 8.37 1.50 5.36
CA THR A 395 7.05 2.10 5.56
C THR A 395 6.38 2.36 4.21
N PHE A 396 5.16 1.86 4.05
CA PHE A 396 4.29 2.19 2.93
C PHE A 396 3.06 2.97 3.39
N LEU A 397 2.69 4.00 2.64
CA LEU A 397 1.58 4.89 2.96
C LEU A 397 0.51 4.82 1.87
N SER A 398 -0.76 4.72 2.26
CA SER A 398 -1.88 4.97 1.35
C SER A 398 -2.24 6.45 1.40
N VAL A 399 -2.25 7.11 0.24
CA VAL A 399 -2.44 8.56 0.12
C VAL A 399 -3.42 8.88 -1.03
N PRO A 400 -4.03 10.06 -1.08
CA PRO A 400 -4.82 10.46 -2.25
C PRO A 400 -3.96 10.53 -3.52
N SER A 401 -4.59 10.34 -4.67
CA SER A 401 -3.94 10.56 -5.96
C SER A 401 -3.61 12.04 -6.12
N SER A 402 -2.34 12.35 -6.39
CA SER A 402 -1.96 13.70 -6.78
C SER A 402 -2.30 13.94 -8.25
N HIS A 403 -2.77 15.15 -8.56
CA HIS A 403 -3.06 15.57 -9.93
C HIS A 403 -1.83 16.06 -10.70
N SER A 404 -0.64 15.86 -10.13
CA SER A 404 0.60 16.46 -10.60
C SER A 404 1.25 15.56 -11.66
N PRO A 405 1.29 15.99 -12.93
CA PRO A 405 1.96 15.22 -13.97
C PRO A 405 3.48 15.21 -13.72
N PRO A 406 4.22 14.26 -14.31
CA PRO A 406 5.68 14.34 -14.33
C PRO A 406 6.13 15.68 -14.92
N GLN A 407 7.01 16.38 -14.23
CA GLN A 407 7.50 17.67 -14.68
C GLN A 407 8.59 17.52 -15.75
N SER A 408 8.71 18.53 -16.63
CA SER A 408 9.86 18.62 -17.53
C SER A 408 11.12 18.95 -16.73
N LEU A 409 12.27 18.42 -17.15
CA LEU A 409 13.56 18.71 -16.52
C LEU A 409 13.84 20.23 -16.44
N ASP A 410 13.39 20.99 -17.45
CA ASP A 410 13.58 22.44 -17.53
C ASP A 410 12.72 23.23 -16.53
N GLU A 411 11.63 22.65 -16.04
CA GLU A 411 10.71 23.26 -15.08
C GLU A 411 11.13 22.97 -13.63
N THR A 412 12.02 21.99 -13.42
CA THR A 412 12.45 21.59 -12.08
C THR A 412 13.64 22.42 -11.58
N PRO A 413 13.67 22.75 -10.27
CA PRO A 413 14.83 23.41 -9.68
C PRO A 413 16.09 22.54 -9.83
N ARG A 414 17.20 23.15 -10.28
CA ARG A 414 18.48 22.44 -10.46
C ARG A 414 19.27 22.24 -9.16
N LYS A 415 19.00 23.06 -8.15
CA LYS A 415 19.63 23.02 -6.83
C LYS A 415 18.55 23.01 -5.77
N GLY A 416 18.79 22.26 -4.70
CA GLY A 416 17.86 22.15 -3.58
C GLY A 416 18.57 21.54 -2.37
N ASN A 417 17.97 21.75 -1.20
CA ASN A 417 18.42 21.07 0.01
C ASN A 417 17.88 19.65 0.00
N VAL A 418 18.72 18.68 0.37
CA VAL A 418 18.31 17.27 0.48
C VAL A 418 18.25 16.89 1.94
N VAL A 419 17.08 16.45 2.38
CA VAL A 419 16.89 15.79 3.68
C VAL A 419 17.05 14.29 3.49
N VAL A 420 17.78 13.65 4.40
CA VAL A 420 18.03 12.21 4.39
C VAL A 420 17.41 11.60 5.65
N LEU A 421 16.54 10.62 5.48
CA LEU A 421 15.92 9.84 6.54
C LEU A 421 16.54 8.45 6.59
N ASP A 422 16.76 7.90 7.77
CA ASP A 422 17.28 6.53 7.93
C ASP A 422 16.18 5.46 7.80
N SER A 423 15.06 5.75 7.13
CA SER A 423 13.94 4.83 6.90
C SER A 423 13.55 4.84 5.43
N PHE A 424 12.89 3.78 4.95
CA PHE A 424 12.33 3.71 3.61
C PHE A 424 10.86 4.11 3.69
N VAL A 425 10.45 5.16 2.98
CA VAL A 425 9.07 5.63 2.95
C VAL A 425 8.61 5.76 1.51
N ALA A 426 7.56 5.04 1.15
CA ALA A 426 6.94 5.14 -0.17
C ALA A 426 5.42 5.26 -0.02
N ALA A 427 4.79 5.99 -0.94
CA ALA A 427 3.36 6.25 -0.91
C ALA A 427 2.66 5.65 -2.12
N SER A 428 1.37 5.35 -2.00
CA SER A 428 0.55 4.83 -3.08
C SER A 428 -0.84 5.44 -3.05
N GLU A 429 -1.31 5.87 -4.20
CA GLU A 429 -2.71 6.23 -4.44
C GLU A 429 -3.62 5.04 -4.71
N ASN A 430 -3.03 3.88 -5.03
CA ASN A 430 -3.74 2.64 -5.31
C ASN A 430 -3.82 1.71 -4.09
N GLY A 431 -3.19 2.11 -2.99
CA GLY A 431 -3.24 1.45 -1.69
C GLY A 431 -2.01 0.62 -1.34
N VAL A 432 -1.98 0.22 -0.07
CA VAL A 432 -0.96 -0.65 0.52
C VAL A 432 -1.49 -2.06 0.74
N ILE A 433 -0.64 -3.07 0.64
CA ILE A 433 -1.04 -4.47 0.72
C ILE A 433 -0.81 -4.98 2.12
N VAL A 434 -1.90 -5.07 2.86
CA VAL A 434 -1.88 -5.45 4.26
C VAL A 434 -2.00 -6.96 4.38
N SER A 435 -1.17 -7.56 5.23
CA SER A 435 -1.26 -8.98 5.56
C SER A 435 -1.03 -9.24 7.04
N LYS A 436 -1.85 -10.11 7.62
CA LYS A 436 -1.65 -10.57 8.99
C LYS A 436 -0.93 -11.90 9.01
N VAL A 437 0.10 -11.99 9.85
CA VAL A 437 0.77 -13.27 10.12
C VAL A 437 -0.23 -14.20 10.79
N GLY A 438 -0.47 -15.36 10.18
CA GLY A 438 -1.46 -16.35 10.63
C GLY A 438 -2.93 -15.96 10.41
N GLY A 439 -3.19 -14.83 9.76
CA GLY A 439 -4.54 -14.35 9.46
C GLY A 439 -5.08 -14.82 8.10
N ALA A 440 -6.34 -14.50 7.85
CA ALA A 440 -7.02 -14.83 6.61
C ALA A 440 -6.67 -13.85 5.50
N GLY A 441 -5.64 -14.17 4.71
CA GLY A 441 -5.35 -13.51 3.44
C GLY A 441 -4.53 -12.20 3.51
N SER A 442 -4.30 -11.63 2.33
CA SER A 442 -3.73 -10.30 2.13
C SER A 442 -4.73 -9.50 1.32
N TRP A 443 -4.92 -8.21 1.66
CA TRP A 443 -5.86 -7.33 0.97
C TRP A 443 -5.22 -5.96 0.70
N VAL A 444 -5.86 -5.15 -0.14
CA VAL A 444 -5.43 -3.75 -0.37
C VAL A 444 -6.20 -2.84 0.56
N CYS A 445 -5.47 -2.03 1.32
CA CYS A 445 -6.03 -0.92 2.07
C CYS A 445 -5.76 0.39 1.32
N LYS A 446 -6.83 1.03 0.85
CA LYS A 446 -6.78 2.34 0.17
C LYS A 446 -7.15 3.51 1.08
N ILE A 447 -7.26 3.27 2.39
CA ILE A 447 -7.70 4.29 3.34
C ILE A 447 -6.58 5.32 3.48
N GLU A 448 -6.89 6.57 3.18
CA GLU A 448 -5.91 7.65 3.25
C GLU A 448 -5.30 7.79 4.65
N GLY A 449 -3.98 7.95 4.68
CA GLY A 449 -3.19 8.05 5.89
C GLY A 449 -2.83 6.70 6.52
N VAL A 450 -3.33 5.57 5.99
CA VAL A 450 -2.90 4.26 6.49
C VAL A 450 -1.43 4.05 6.21
N GLY A 451 -0.70 3.69 7.26
CA GLY A 451 0.71 3.31 7.21
C GLY A 451 0.89 1.85 7.55
N GLU A 452 1.66 1.15 6.73
CA GLU A 452 2.13 -0.21 7.01
C GLU A 452 3.64 -0.17 7.24
N GLN A 453 4.12 -0.77 8.33
CA GLN A 453 5.54 -0.70 8.72
C GLN A 453 6.14 -2.05 9.10
N LEU A 454 7.32 -2.34 8.57
CA LEU A 454 8.18 -3.48 8.91
C LEU A 454 9.51 -2.99 9.50
N GLU A 455 9.87 -3.51 10.69
CA GLU A 455 11.12 -3.21 11.41
C GLU A 455 12.19 -4.29 11.27
#